data_AF-A0A953DVF0-F1
#
_entry.id   AF-A0A953DVF0-F1
#
_cell.length_a   1.000
_cell.length_b   1.000
_cell.length_c   1.000
_cell.angle_alpha   90.00
_cell.angle_beta   90.00
_cell.angle_gamma   90.00
#
_symmetry.space_group_name_H-M   'P 1'
#
loop_
_entity.id
_entity.type
_entity.pdbx_description
1 polymer ?
#
loop_
_entity_poly.entity_id
_entity_poly.type
_entity_poly.pdbx_seq_one_letter_code
_entity_poly.pdbx_strand_id
1 'polypeptide(L)'
;MTIEGLGKKFQEARRARNLTLDEAARITKIRPQRLAEIEADDFSQFPSLAYAKGFLQIYGKFLDVDVTPYLDAFEDSERVTVDGYSYL
;
A
#
# COMPACT_ATOMS: atom_id res chain seq x y z
N MET A 1 12.32 8.05 -13.74
CA MET A 1 12.94 6.91 -13.01
C MET A 1 11.81 6.07 -12.46
N THR A 2 11.58 4.90 -13.05
CA THR A 2 10.68 3.90 -12.47
C THR A 2 11.28 3.46 -11.14
N ILE A 3 10.70 3.96 -10.05
CA ILE A 3 10.97 3.47 -8.71
C ILE A 3 10.74 1.96 -8.77
N GLU A 4 11.78 1.14 -8.62
CA GLU A 4 11.59 -0.32 -8.58
C GLU A 4 10.56 -0.65 -7.49
N GLY A 5 9.52 -1.37 -7.96
CA GLY A 5 8.18 -1.41 -7.38
C GLY A 5 8.14 -1.79 -5.91
N LEU A 6 7.45 -0.96 -5.12
CA LEU A 6 7.23 -1.21 -3.70
C LEU A 6 6.56 -2.58 -3.49
N GLY A 7 5.63 -2.95 -4.38
CA GLY A 7 4.96 -4.23 -4.38
C GLY A 7 5.92 -5.41 -4.48
N LYS A 8 6.93 -5.33 -5.36
CA LYS A 8 7.97 -6.35 -5.48
C LYS A 8 8.78 -6.49 -4.20
N LYS A 9 9.17 -5.37 -3.57
CA LYS A 9 9.88 -5.39 -2.27
C LYS A 9 9.05 -6.05 -1.17
N PHE A 10 7.75 -5.76 -1.12
CA PHE A 10 6.86 -6.43 -0.17
C PHE A 10 6.76 -7.94 -0.42
N GLN A 11 6.61 -8.33 -1.69
CA GLN A 11 6.54 -9.73 -2.06
C GLN A 11 7.80 -10.48 -1.63
N GLU A 12 8.98 -9.92 -1.91
CA GLU A 12 10.27 -10.50 -1.53
C GLU A 12 10.41 -10.60 -0.01
N ALA A 13 10.09 -9.54 0.73
CA ALA A 13 10.17 -9.53 2.20
C ALA A 13 9.20 -10.54 2.85
N ARG A 14 7.97 -10.67 2.32
CA ARG A 14 7.02 -11.69 2.79
C ARG A 14 7.54 -13.11 2.54
N ARG A 15 8.03 -13.37 1.33
CA ARG A 15 8.56 -14.70 0.95
C ARG A 15 9.82 -15.06 1.71
N ALA A 16 10.71 -14.10 2.00
CA ALA A 16 11.89 -14.31 2.83
C ALA A 16 11.54 -14.76 4.26
N ARG A 17 10.35 -14.42 4.74
CA ARG A 17 9.80 -14.87 6.03
C ARG A 17 8.98 -16.15 5.93
N ASN A 18 8.92 -16.80 4.76
CA ASN A 18 8.11 -17.99 4.47
C ASN A 18 6.62 -17.81 4.77
N LEU A 19 6.08 -16.60 4.59
CA LEU A 19 4.68 -16.30 4.83
C LEU A 19 3.87 -16.38 3.53
N THR A 20 2.70 -17.01 3.61
CA THR A 20 1.64 -16.88 2.61
C THR A 20 0.92 -15.53 2.73
N LEU A 21 0.16 -15.14 1.70
CA LEU A 21 -0.70 -13.95 1.77
C LEU A 21 -1.76 -14.09 2.87
N ASP A 22 -2.33 -15.29 3.07
CA ASP A 22 -3.31 -15.56 4.12
C ASP A 22 -2.72 -15.45 5.54
N GLU A 23 -1.48 -15.85 5.74
CA GLU A 23 -0.78 -15.67 7.03
C GLU A 23 -0.49 -14.20 7.31
N ALA A 24 0.07 -13.49 6.33
CA ALA A 24 0.31 -12.06 6.43
C ALA A 24 -1.01 -11.29 6.68
N ALA A 25 -2.09 -11.67 6.00
CA ALA A 25 -3.43 -11.11 6.18
C ALA A 25 -3.97 -11.32 7.60
N ARG A 26 -3.83 -12.52 8.16
CA ARG A 26 -4.27 -12.83 9.52
C ARG A 26 -3.56 -11.99 10.59
N ILE A 27 -2.28 -11.69 10.38
CA ILE A 27 -1.46 -10.91 11.33
C ILE A 27 -1.75 -9.41 11.18
N THR A 28 -1.72 -8.90 9.96
CA THR A 28 -1.91 -7.46 9.66
C THR A 28 -3.37 -7.01 9.74
N LYS A 29 -4.31 -7.96 9.74
CA LYS A 29 -5.77 -7.72 9.62
C LYS A 29 -6.16 -7.07 8.28
N ILE A 30 -5.32 -7.18 7.27
CA ILE A 30 -5.59 -6.75 5.90
C ILE A 30 -6.09 -7.95 5.09
N ARG A 31 -7.09 -7.77 4.23
CA ARG A 31 -7.59 -8.86 3.38
C ARG A 31 -6.48 -9.38 2.46
N PRO A 32 -6.35 -10.71 2.22
CA PRO A 32 -5.31 -11.27 1.35
C PRO A 32 -5.29 -10.62 -0.04
N GLN A 33 -6.47 -10.34 -0.60
CA GLN A 33 -6.61 -9.65 -1.88
C GLN A 33 -5.94 -8.26 -1.89
N ARG A 34 -6.09 -7.47 -0.82
CA ARG A 34 -5.48 -6.14 -0.72
C ARG A 34 -3.95 -6.23 -0.65
N LEU A 35 -3.42 -7.25 0.05
CA LEU A 35 -1.98 -7.51 0.06
C LEU A 35 -1.47 -7.93 -1.32
N ALA A 36 -2.24 -8.73 -2.07
CA ALA A 36 -1.89 -9.13 -3.43
C ALA A 36 -1.89 -7.93 -4.39
N GLU A 37 -2.90 -7.06 -4.31
CA GLU A 37 -2.99 -5.81 -5.09
C GLU A 37 -1.80 -4.89 -4.79
N ILE A 38 -1.44 -4.73 -3.50
CA ILE A 38 -0.25 -3.97 -3.08
C ILE A 38 1.05 -4.61 -3.62
N GLU A 39 1.20 -5.93 -3.53
CA GLU A 39 2.38 -6.64 -4.06
C GLU A 39 2.49 -6.57 -5.59
N ALA A 40 1.37 -6.34 -6.28
CA ALA A 40 1.30 -6.14 -7.72
C ALA A 40 1.43 -4.66 -8.14
N ASP A 41 1.60 -3.73 -7.19
CA ASP A 41 1.52 -2.28 -7.42
C ASP A 41 0.21 -1.85 -8.10
N ASP A 42 -0.88 -2.63 -7.94
CA ASP A 42 -2.20 -2.35 -8.50
C ASP A 42 -3.08 -1.60 -7.49
N PHE A 43 -3.07 -0.28 -7.59
CA PHE A 43 -3.90 0.59 -6.75
C PHE A 43 -5.25 0.95 -7.38
N SER A 44 -5.58 0.41 -8.57
CA SER A 44 -6.79 0.76 -9.32
C SER A 44 -8.09 0.41 -8.59
N GLN A 45 -8.04 -0.59 -7.70
CA GLN A 45 -9.18 -1.09 -6.93
C GLN A 45 -9.29 -0.46 -5.53
N PHE A 46 -8.43 0.51 -5.20
CA PHE A 46 -8.50 1.24 -3.95
C PHE A 46 -9.43 2.46 -4.09
N PRO A 47 -10.35 2.68 -3.13
CA PRO A 47 -11.23 3.86 -3.14
C PRO A 47 -10.48 5.20 -3.18
N SER A 48 -9.28 5.26 -2.60
CA SER A 48 -8.40 6.43 -2.64
C SER A 48 -6.95 6.04 -2.36
N LEU A 49 -6.02 6.93 -2.70
CA LEU A 49 -4.60 6.76 -2.40
C LEU A 49 -4.29 6.91 -0.91
N ALA A 50 -4.98 7.83 -0.20
CA ALA A 50 -4.95 7.87 1.27
C ALA A 50 -5.33 6.52 1.91
N TYR A 51 -6.31 5.82 1.34
CA TYR A 51 -6.71 4.49 1.83
C TYR A 51 -5.62 3.44 1.59
N ALA A 52 -4.98 3.45 0.42
CA ALA A 52 -3.83 2.59 0.12
C ALA A 52 -2.64 2.87 1.06
N LYS A 53 -2.33 4.15 1.31
CA LYS A 53 -1.22 4.61 2.19
C LYS A 53 -1.29 4.00 3.59
N GLY A 54 -2.48 3.92 4.19
CA GLY A 54 -2.66 3.27 5.49
C GLY A 54 -2.21 1.80 5.48
N PHE A 55 -2.52 1.06 4.42
CA PHE A 55 -2.07 -0.34 4.29
C PHE A 55 -0.59 -0.47 3.98
N LEU A 56 -0.03 0.43 3.17
CA LEU A 56 1.42 0.46 2.93
C LEU A 56 2.18 0.64 4.24
N GLN A 57 1.72 1.52 5.14
CA GLN A 57 2.33 1.72 6.46
C GLN A 57 2.23 0.47 7.35
N ILE A 58 1.04 -0.15 7.43
CA ILE A 58 0.83 -1.36 8.24
C ILE A 58 1.72 -2.50 7.73
N TYR A 59 1.73 -2.71 6.40
CA TYR A 59 2.46 -3.82 5.80
C TYR A 59 3.98 -3.58 5.76
N GLY A 60 4.41 -2.33 5.53
CA GLY A 60 5.77 -1.82 5.73
C GLY A 60 6.31 -2.15 7.10
N LYS A 61 5.60 -1.71 8.14
CA LYS A 61 5.98 -2.00 9.53
C LYS A 61 6.02 -3.50 9.81
N PHE A 62 5.06 -4.26 9.29
CA PHE A 62 5.04 -5.71 9.49
C PHE A 62 6.24 -6.41 8.85
N LEU A 63 6.59 -6.03 7.61
CA LEU A 63 7.66 -6.66 6.82
C LEU A 63 9.05 -6.03 7.00
N ASP A 64 9.16 -4.98 7.82
CA ASP A 64 10.39 -4.19 8.00
C ASP A 64 10.88 -3.58 6.66
N VAL A 65 9.92 -3.06 5.89
CA VAL A 65 10.15 -2.37 4.62
C VAL A 65 9.88 -0.89 4.82
N ASP A 66 10.87 -0.05 4.56
CA ASP A 66 10.71 1.41 4.59
C ASP A 66 9.88 1.88 3.39
N VAL A 67 8.69 2.39 3.69
CA VAL A 67 7.73 2.90 2.72
C VAL A 67 7.82 4.42 2.55
N THR A 68 8.56 5.12 3.41
CA THR A 68 8.62 6.59 3.44
C THR A 68 8.90 7.20 2.06
N PRO A 69 9.91 6.72 1.30
CA PRO A 69 10.22 7.28 -0.02
C PRO A 69 9.08 7.14 -1.05
N TYR A 70 8.17 6.20 -0.81
CA TYR A 70 7.03 5.93 -1.68
C TYR A 70 5.80 6.74 -1.27
N LEU A 71 5.63 7.04 0.02
CA LEU A 71 4.50 7.81 0.54
C LEU A 71 4.55 9.27 0.10
N ASP A 72 5.75 9.84 0.00
CA ASP A 72 5.95 11.22 -0.45
C ASP A 72 5.53 11.41 -1.92
N ALA A 73 5.73 10.38 -2.75
CA ALA A 73 5.27 10.38 -4.15
C ALA A 73 3.74 10.38 -4.28
N PHE A 74 3.00 9.94 -3.26
CA PHE A 74 1.54 9.98 -3.25
C PHE A 74 0.97 11.33 -2.78
N GLU A 75 1.67 12.06 -1.90
CA GLU A 75 1.20 13.34 -1.34
C GLU A 75 1.10 14.47 -2.38
N ASP A 76 1.94 14.46 -3.41
CA ASP A 76 1.84 15.45 -4.49
C ASP A 76 0.60 15.26 -5.39
N SER A 77 -0.01 14.07 -5.39
CA SER A 77 -1.22 13.79 -6.18
C SER A 77 -2.52 14.24 -5.51
N GLU A 78 -2.53 14.41 -4.18
CA GLU A 78 -3.74 14.72 -3.39
C GLU A 78 -3.97 16.22 -3.15
N ARG A 79 -3.06 17.11 -3.59
CA ARG A 79 -3.27 18.56 -3.50
C ARG A 79 -4.26 19.14 -4.52
N VAL A 80 -4.95 18.33 -5.32
CA VAL A 80 -5.93 18.82 -6.31
C VAL A 80 -7.32 18.22 -6.06
N THR A 81 -8.27 19.14 -5.86
CA THR A 81 -9.73 19.02 -5.68
C THR A 81 -10.28 18.86 -4.25
N VAL A 82 -10.10 19.89 -3.42
CA VAL A 82 -11.12 20.25 -2.41
C VAL A 82 -11.99 21.35 -2.99
N ASP A 83 -12.87 21.01 -3.94
CA ASP A 83 -13.81 21.96 -4.55
C ASP A 83 -15.22 21.34 -4.74
N GLY A 84 -15.62 20.48 -3.80
CA GLY A 84 -16.84 19.65 -3.96
C GLY A 84 -17.81 19.60 -2.78
N TYR A 85 -17.58 20.31 -1.67
CA TYR A 85 -18.55 20.33 -0.56
C TYR A 85 -19.44 21.58 -0.64
N SER A 86 -20.43 21.52 -1.53
CA SER A 86 -21.61 22.39 -1.42
C SER A 86 -22.50 21.79 -0.32
N TYR A 87 -22.49 22.43 0.85
CA TYR A 87 -23.51 22.16 1.87
C TYR A 87 -24.84 22.70 1.35
N LEU A 88 -25.80 21.78 1.17
CA LEU A 88 -27.23 22.08 1.10
C LEU A 88 -27.72 22.59 2.47
#